data_AF-A0A7C4C5Z6-F1
#
_entry.id   AF-A0A7C4C5Z6-F1
#
_cell.length_a   1.000
_cell.length_b   1.000
_cell.length_c   1.000
_cell.angle_alpha   90.00
_cell.angle_beta   90.00
_cell.angle_gamma   90.00
#
_symmetry.space_group_name_H-M   'P 1'
#
loop_
_entity.id
_entity.type
_entity.pdbx_description
1 polymer ?
#
loop_
_entity_poly.entity_id
_entity_poly.type
_entity_poly.pdbx_seq_one_letter_code
_entity_poly.pdbx_strand_id
1 'polypeptide(L)'
;MRVVGIDLAGVESRDTGICLLRGSYVETLIVRRDDEIISTTISFNPQIVAIDAPLALPLGKTLNSKECIRSCDRELQRMGIRFFPINFAGMRKLTERGIRLRTILESRGLKVFETYPGGAQDILKLPRSKSDPEMLRLMLKNRFSLYGSIDLKLSVHELDAITCAVTGRLYLEGKALEIGDPREILMILPRPGGLIV
;
A
#
# COMPACT_ATOMS: atom_id res chain seq x y z
N MET A 1 -12.45 -13.81 1.37
CA MET A 1 -11.99 -12.42 1.24
C MET A 1 -10.91 -12.34 0.16
N ARG A 2 -10.94 -11.33 -0.72
CA ARG A 2 -9.89 -11.10 -1.74
C ARG A 2 -9.42 -9.65 -1.66
N VAL A 3 -8.13 -9.43 -1.47
CA VAL A 3 -7.50 -8.11 -1.40
C VAL A 3 -6.31 -8.10 -2.33
N VAL A 4 -6.12 -7.01 -3.06
CA VAL A 4 -4.90 -6.75 -3.82
C VAL A 4 -4.09 -5.68 -3.11
N GLY A 5 -2.81 -5.95 -2.85
CA GLY A 5 -1.83 -4.97 -2.39
C GLY A 5 -0.86 -4.62 -3.53
N ILE A 6 -0.49 -3.35 -3.65
CA ILE A 6 0.39 -2.86 -4.72
C ILE A 6 1.49 -2.00 -4.10
N ASP A 7 2.76 -2.41 -4.23
CA ASP A 7 3.92 -1.55 -4.00
C ASP A 7 4.30 -0.86 -5.32
N LEU A 8 3.79 0.36 -5.52
CA LEU A 8 3.85 1.03 -6.81
C LEU A 8 5.20 1.73 -7.02
N ALA A 9 5.88 1.42 -8.13
CA ALA A 9 7.03 2.20 -8.56
C ALA A 9 6.61 3.52 -9.23
N GLY A 10 7.40 4.58 -9.06
CA GLY A 10 7.09 5.87 -9.67
C GLY A 10 7.19 5.92 -11.20
N VAL A 11 7.82 4.94 -11.84
CA VAL A 11 8.00 4.86 -13.31
C VAL A 11 7.87 3.43 -13.80
N GLU A 12 7.44 3.25 -15.04
CA GLU A 12 7.24 1.92 -15.64
C GLU A 12 8.55 1.14 -15.88
N SER A 13 9.71 1.79 -15.88
CA SER A 13 10.99 1.08 -16.01
C SER A 13 11.45 0.40 -14.70
N ARG A 14 10.65 0.46 -13.64
CA ARG A 14 10.97 -0.04 -12.31
C ARG A 14 9.89 -1.00 -11.83
N ASP A 15 10.33 -1.95 -11.02
CA ASP A 15 9.51 -3.06 -10.55
C ASP A 15 8.40 -2.58 -9.61
N THR A 16 7.17 -3.01 -9.89
CA THR A 16 5.99 -2.83 -9.04
C THR A 16 5.61 -4.19 -8.49
N GLY A 17 5.53 -4.30 -7.17
CA GLY A 17 5.04 -5.51 -6.51
C GLY A 17 3.53 -5.54 -6.51
N ILE A 18 2.93 -6.67 -6.87
CA ILE A 18 1.50 -6.95 -6.69
C ILE A 18 1.36 -8.19 -5.83
N CYS A 19 0.45 -8.14 -4.86
CA CYS A 19 0.07 -9.27 -4.04
C CYS A 19 -1.45 -9.48 -4.11
N LEU A 20 -1.89 -10.66 -4.51
CA LEU A 20 -3.24 -11.16 -4.22
C LEU A 20 -3.23 -11.90 -2.88
N LEU A 21 -4.04 -11.44 -1.94
CA LEU A 21 -4.36 -12.14 -0.70
C LEU A 21 -5.78 -12.71 -0.77
N ARG A 22 -5.90 -14.04 -0.82
CA ARG A 22 -7.18 -14.76 -0.83
C ARG A 22 -7.31 -15.61 0.45
N GLY A 23 -7.99 -15.06 1.45
CA GLY A 23 -8.00 -15.63 2.80
C GLY A 23 -6.60 -15.53 3.42
N SER A 24 -5.89 -16.66 3.47
CA SER A 24 -4.49 -16.76 3.89
C SER A 24 -3.52 -17.11 2.77
N TYR A 25 -4.04 -17.43 1.58
CA TYR A 25 -3.21 -17.70 0.41
C TYR A 25 -2.68 -16.40 -0.19
N VAL A 26 -1.37 -16.34 -0.41
CA VAL A 26 -0.65 -15.21 -1.01
C VAL A 26 -0.10 -15.64 -2.36
N GLU A 27 -0.35 -14.80 -3.37
CA GLU A 27 0.25 -14.89 -4.70
C GLU A 27 0.87 -13.53 -5.03
N THR A 28 2.16 -13.51 -5.36
CA THR A 28 2.89 -12.28 -5.73
C THR A 28 3.36 -12.29 -7.17
N LEU A 29 3.42 -11.08 -7.74
CA LEU A 29 3.89 -10.82 -9.10
C LEU A 29 4.73 -9.53 -9.10
N ILE A 30 5.72 -9.48 -9.99
CA ILE A 30 6.38 -8.24 -10.38
C ILE A 30 5.88 -7.85 -11.75
N VAL A 31 5.35 -6.63 -11.86
CA VAL A 31 4.94 -6.01 -13.13
C VAL A 31 5.55 -4.63 -13.25
N ARG A 32 5.43 -4.01 -14.42
CA ARG A 32 6.08 -2.73 -14.69
C ARG A 32 5.13 -1.70 -15.27
N ARG A 33 4.38 -2.06 -16.31
CA ARG A 33 3.53 -1.13 -17.04
C ARG A 33 2.17 -0.96 -16.37
N ASP A 34 1.54 0.19 -16.59
CA ASP A 34 0.20 0.46 -16.04
C ASP A 34 -0.86 -0.53 -16.53
N ASP A 35 -0.80 -0.95 -17.80
CA ASP A 35 -1.74 -1.92 -18.38
C ASP A 35 -1.63 -3.31 -17.72
N GLU A 36 -0.42 -3.73 -17.38
CA GLU A 36 -0.16 -4.96 -16.61
C GLU A 36 -0.76 -4.87 -15.20
N ILE A 37 -0.52 -3.75 -14.51
CA ILE A 37 -1.07 -3.50 -13.17
C ILE A 37 -2.60 -3.55 -13.19
N ILE A 38 -3.22 -2.84 -14.14
CA ILE A 38 -4.68 -2.74 -14.25
C ILE A 38 -5.29 -4.09 -14.59
N SER A 39 -4.78 -4.77 -15.63
CA SER A 39 -5.34 -6.06 -16.09
C SER A 39 -5.21 -7.16 -15.03
N THR A 40 -4.06 -7.23 -14.36
CA THR A 40 -3.81 -8.17 -13.25
C THR A 40 -4.73 -7.89 -12.05
N THR A 41 -4.86 -6.61 -11.66
CA THR A 41 -5.72 -6.24 -10.53
C THR A 41 -7.20 -6.58 -10.81
N ILE A 42 -7.67 -6.35 -12.04
CA ILE A 42 -9.04 -6.67 -12.45
C ILE A 42 -9.27 -8.19 -12.49
N SER A 43 -8.34 -8.97 -13.05
CA SER A 43 -8.50 -10.42 -13.16
C SER A 43 -8.60 -11.10 -11.79
N PHE A 44 -7.96 -10.54 -10.78
CA PHE A 44 -8.06 -11.00 -9.40
C PHE A 44 -9.42 -10.75 -8.74
N ASN A 45 -10.23 -9.82 -9.28
CA ASN A 45 -11.56 -9.45 -8.79
C ASN A 45 -11.59 -9.23 -7.25
N PRO A 46 -10.81 -8.26 -6.73
CA PRO A 46 -10.69 -8.02 -5.30
C PRO A 46 -11.87 -7.21 -4.75
N GLN A 47 -12.07 -7.32 -3.43
CA GLN A 47 -12.97 -6.44 -2.69
C GLN A 47 -12.35 -5.07 -2.43
N ILE A 48 -11.02 -5.02 -2.28
CA ILE A 48 -10.22 -3.80 -2.04
C ILE A 48 -8.88 -3.92 -2.77
N VAL A 49 -8.44 -2.79 -3.31
CA VAL A 49 -7.07 -2.57 -3.79
C VAL A 49 -6.38 -1.57 -2.86
N ALA A 50 -5.30 -1.98 -2.19
CA ALA A 50 -4.49 -1.14 -1.31
C ALA A 50 -3.17 -0.79 -2.02
N ILE A 51 -2.90 0.49 -2.26
CA ILE A 51 -1.77 0.95 -3.07
C ILE A 51 -0.80 1.76 -2.20
N ASP A 52 0.48 1.42 -2.23
CA ASP A 52 1.58 2.24 -1.71
C ASP A 52 1.92 3.36 -2.70
N ALA A 53 1.12 4.42 -2.65
CA ALA A 53 1.40 5.67 -3.34
C ALA A 53 0.48 6.78 -2.81
N PRO A 54 0.90 8.04 -2.87
CA PRO A 54 -0.03 9.15 -2.74
C PRO A 54 -1.12 9.07 -3.83
N LEU A 55 -2.40 9.01 -3.44
CA LEU A 55 -3.52 8.84 -4.37
C LEU A 55 -4.36 10.12 -4.58
N ALA A 56 -3.98 11.21 -3.92
CA ALA A 56 -4.54 12.53 -4.14
C ALA A 56 -3.51 13.63 -3.82
N LEU A 57 -3.84 14.85 -4.26
CA LEU A 57 -3.15 16.07 -3.87
C LEU A 57 -3.86 16.72 -2.69
N PRO A 58 -3.15 17.53 -1.89
CA PRO A 58 -3.80 18.34 -0.87
C PRO A 58 -4.78 19.34 -1.50
N LEU A 59 -5.86 19.65 -0.77
CA LEU A 59 -6.93 20.51 -1.27
C LEU A 59 -6.40 21.88 -1.73
N GLY A 60 -6.80 22.28 -2.94
CA GLY A 60 -6.40 23.55 -3.53
C GLY A 60 -4.91 23.66 -3.89
N LYS A 61 -4.15 22.56 -3.85
CA LYS A 61 -2.71 22.55 -4.13
C LYS A 61 -2.37 21.71 -5.36
N THR A 62 -1.22 22.02 -5.94
CA THR A 62 -0.58 21.23 -6.99
C THR A 62 0.77 20.73 -6.50
N LEU A 63 1.44 19.86 -7.27
CA LEU A 63 2.82 19.46 -6.97
C LEU A 63 3.82 20.63 -7.06
N ASN A 64 3.44 21.76 -7.64
CA ASN A 64 4.27 22.98 -7.66
C ASN A 64 4.02 23.90 -6.46
N SER A 65 3.01 23.62 -5.65
CA SER A 65 2.71 24.41 -4.46
C SER A 65 3.81 24.25 -3.39
N LYS A 66 4.10 25.34 -2.67
CA LYS A 66 4.86 25.29 -1.43
C LYS A 66 4.07 24.50 -0.38
N GLU A 67 4.77 23.73 0.46
CA GLU A 67 4.18 22.93 1.54
C GLU A 67 3.07 21.98 1.06
N CYS A 68 3.38 21.11 0.11
CA CYS A 68 2.46 20.11 -0.43
C CYS A 68 2.29 18.94 0.57
N ILE A 69 1.63 19.22 1.69
CA ILE A 69 1.40 18.27 2.80
C ILE A 69 -0.11 18.03 2.95
N ARG A 70 -0.51 16.76 2.86
CA ARG A 70 -1.90 16.30 3.02
C ARG A 70 -2.26 16.12 4.50
N SER A 71 -3.55 15.91 4.76
CA SER A 71 -4.03 15.65 6.12
C SER A 71 -3.46 14.34 6.68
N CYS A 72 -3.44 13.26 5.88
CA CYS A 72 -2.83 11.98 6.28
C CYS A 72 -1.34 12.12 6.58
N ASP A 73 -0.60 12.93 5.80
CA ASP A 73 0.81 13.21 6.02
C ASP A 73 1.05 13.89 7.39
N ARG A 74 0.19 14.83 7.80
CA ARG A 74 0.23 15.44 9.14
C ARG A 74 -0.06 14.44 10.25
N GLU A 75 -0.96 13.49 10.01
CA GLU A 75 -1.27 12.44 10.97
C GLU A 75 -0.12 11.44 11.13
N LEU A 76 0.54 11.04 10.04
CA LEU A 76 1.78 10.25 10.10
C LEU A 76 2.84 10.93 10.97
N GLN A 77 3.03 12.24 10.80
CA GLN A 77 3.92 13.06 11.64
C GLN A 77 3.58 12.98 13.13
N ARG A 78 2.29 13.11 13.49
CA ARG A 78 1.81 13.00 14.88
C ARG A 78 2.03 11.59 15.46
N MET A 79 1.96 10.57 14.61
CA MET A 79 2.25 9.18 14.97
C MET A 79 3.76 8.88 15.06
N GLY A 80 4.64 9.86 14.76
CA GLY A 80 6.09 9.67 14.73
C GLY A 80 6.59 8.88 13.52
N ILE A 81 5.74 8.66 12.51
CA ILE A 81 6.06 7.91 11.31
C ILE A 81 6.66 8.85 10.26
N ARG A 82 7.87 8.54 9.79
CA ARG A 82 8.55 9.31 8.75
C ARG A 82 7.98 9.02 7.36
N PHE A 83 7.82 10.07 6.57
CA PHE A 83 7.38 10.02 5.18
C PHE A 83 8.15 11.05 4.32
N PHE A 84 8.05 10.90 3.01
CA PHE A 84 8.58 11.88 2.05
C PHE A 84 7.45 12.77 1.50
N PRO A 85 7.64 14.11 1.45
CA PRO A 85 6.65 14.99 0.83
C PRO A 85 6.33 14.58 -0.61
N ILE A 86 5.05 14.62 -0.99
CA ILE A 86 4.58 14.10 -2.28
C ILE A 86 5.16 14.86 -3.49
N ASN A 87 5.55 16.13 -3.28
CA ASN A 87 6.16 16.97 -4.29
C ASN A 87 7.70 16.92 -4.32
N PHE A 88 8.33 16.11 -3.47
CA PHE A 88 9.77 15.81 -3.54
C PHE A 88 10.12 15.17 -4.88
N ALA A 89 11.30 15.46 -5.44
CA ALA A 89 11.67 15.06 -6.81
C ALA A 89 11.45 13.57 -7.11
N GLY A 90 11.77 12.68 -6.15
CA GLY A 90 11.53 11.25 -6.28
C GLY A 90 10.06 10.81 -6.18
N MET A 91 9.20 11.62 -5.57
CA MET A 91 7.79 11.29 -5.28
C MET A 91 6.81 11.83 -6.33
N ARG A 92 7.18 12.85 -7.12
CA ARG A 92 6.26 13.49 -8.07
C ARG A 92 5.66 12.49 -9.05
N LYS A 93 6.51 11.71 -9.72
CA LYS A 93 6.07 10.71 -10.70
C LYS A 93 5.23 9.60 -10.05
N LEU A 94 5.60 9.18 -8.84
CA LEU A 94 4.82 8.21 -8.06
C LEU A 94 3.44 8.75 -7.69
N THR A 95 3.35 10.01 -7.26
CA THR A 95 2.10 10.67 -6.92
C THR A 95 1.18 10.81 -8.13
N GLU A 96 1.71 11.31 -9.25
CA GLU A 96 0.95 11.43 -10.50
C GLU A 96 0.46 10.06 -10.99
N ARG A 97 1.33 9.04 -10.93
CA ARG A 97 1.00 7.67 -11.32
C ARG A 97 -0.04 7.04 -10.40
N GLY A 98 0.09 7.21 -9.08
CA GLY A 98 -0.85 6.71 -8.09
C GLY A 98 -2.26 7.29 -8.29
N ILE A 99 -2.36 8.61 -8.45
CA ILE A 99 -3.63 9.30 -8.74
C ILE A 99 -4.27 8.76 -10.02
N ARG A 100 -3.48 8.59 -11.09
CA ARG A 100 -3.97 8.04 -12.37
C ARG A 100 -4.49 6.61 -12.21
N LEU A 101 -3.70 5.72 -11.60
CA LEU A 101 -4.07 4.32 -11.42
C LEU A 101 -5.31 4.17 -10.52
N ARG A 102 -5.40 4.92 -9.41
CA ARG A 102 -6.61 4.97 -8.58
C ARG A 102 -7.83 5.31 -9.44
N THR A 103 -7.76 6.41 -10.19
CA THR A 103 -8.89 6.90 -11.01
C THR A 103 -9.35 5.84 -12.01
N ILE A 104 -8.41 5.16 -12.68
CA ILE A 104 -8.74 4.11 -13.64
C ILE A 104 -9.38 2.91 -12.93
N LEU A 105 -8.80 2.41 -11.84
CA LEU A 105 -9.32 1.25 -11.12
C LEU A 105 -10.72 1.53 -10.53
N GLU A 106 -10.94 2.71 -9.95
CA GLU A 106 -12.26 3.15 -9.46
C GLU A 106 -13.29 3.26 -10.59
N SER A 107 -12.88 3.76 -11.77
CA SER A 107 -13.77 3.80 -12.95
C SER A 107 -14.21 2.42 -13.44
N ARG A 108 -13.48 1.36 -13.03
CA ARG A 108 -13.81 -0.05 -13.29
C ARG A 108 -14.60 -0.69 -12.15
N GLY A 109 -15.09 0.11 -11.19
CA GLY A 109 -15.90 -0.35 -10.06
C GLY A 109 -15.12 -0.94 -8.89
N LEU A 110 -13.78 -0.80 -8.87
CA LEU A 110 -12.97 -1.31 -7.77
C LEU A 110 -12.88 -0.29 -6.63
N LYS A 111 -12.90 -0.77 -5.39
CA LYS A 111 -12.64 0.07 -4.21
C LYS A 111 -11.12 0.17 -4.00
N VAL A 112 -10.59 1.39 -4.07
CA VAL A 112 -9.15 1.65 -3.97
C VAL A 112 -8.85 2.49 -2.73
N PHE A 113 -7.79 2.14 -2.01
CA PHE A 113 -7.30 2.88 -0.85
C PHE A 113 -5.80 3.12 -0.93
N GLU A 114 -5.39 4.25 -0.35
CA GLU A 114 -3.99 4.54 -0.08
C GLU A 114 -3.55 3.78 1.17
N THR A 115 -2.35 3.21 1.13
CA THR A 115 -1.69 2.63 2.30
C THR A 115 -0.21 2.99 2.25
N TYR A 116 0.51 2.69 3.33
CA TYR A 116 1.95 2.91 3.43
C TYR A 116 2.57 1.71 4.17
N PRO A 117 3.15 0.73 3.46
CA PRO A 117 3.61 -0.55 4.03
C PRO A 117 4.68 -0.31 5.10
N GLY A 118 5.51 0.71 4.90
CA GLY A 118 6.44 1.16 5.90
C GLY A 118 5.80 1.56 7.23
N GLY A 119 4.81 2.46 7.18
CA GLY A 119 4.07 2.86 8.38
C GLY A 119 3.30 1.69 9.01
N ALA A 120 2.74 0.81 8.18
CA ALA A 120 2.08 -0.40 8.64
C ALA A 120 3.05 -1.36 9.37
N GLN A 121 4.26 -1.55 8.85
CA GLN A 121 5.31 -2.35 9.47
C GLN A 121 5.70 -1.79 10.84
N ASP A 122 5.87 -0.46 10.97
CA ASP A 122 6.16 0.18 12.25
C ASP A 122 5.05 -0.07 13.28
N ILE A 123 3.80 0.16 12.90
CA ILE A 123 2.64 -0.02 13.80
C ILE A 123 2.50 -1.47 14.24
N LEU A 124 2.74 -2.41 13.32
CA LEU A 124 2.68 -3.84 13.59
C LEU A 124 3.93 -4.37 14.32
N LYS A 125 4.94 -3.52 14.59
CA LYS A 125 6.23 -3.94 15.15
C LYS A 125 6.88 -5.06 14.32
N LEU A 126 6.85 -4.89 13.00
CA LEU A 126 7.55 -5.71 12.02
C LEU A 126 8.82 -4.98 11.57
N PRO A 127 9.89 -5.69 11.21
CA PRO A 127 11.04 -5.05 10.59
C PRO A 127 10.64 -4.45 9.23
N ARG A 128 11.29 -3.35 8.86
CA ARG A 128 11.10 -2.76 7.53
C ARG A 128 11.66 -3.70 6.47
N SER A 129 11.00 -3.77 5.30
CA SER A 129 11.43 -4.61 4.16
C SER A 129 12.88 -4.37 3.75
N LYS A 130 13.32 -3.11 3.76
CA LYS A 130 14.70 -2.70 3.42
C LYS A 130 15.74 -2.99 4.50
N SER A 131 15.30 -3.23 5.74
CA SER A 131 16.21 -3.47 6.88
C SER A 131 16.44 -4.96 7.10
N ASP A 132 15.37 -5.75 7.14
CA ASP A 132 15.45 -7.21 7.33
C ASP A 132 14.29 -7.91 6.58
N PRO A 133 14.45 -8.14 5.26
CA PRO A 133 13.38 -8.70 4.42
C PRO A 133 13.01 -10.13 4.81
N GLU A 134 13.98 -10.96 5.23
CA GLU A 134 13.71 -12.34 5.63
C GLU A 134 12.94 -12.40 6.95
N MET A 135 13.31 -11.58 7.95
CA MET A 135 12.54 -11.51 9.18
C MET A 135 11.14 -10.93 8.93
N LEU A 136 10.99 -9.92 8.07
CA LEU A 136 9.68 -9.40 7.68
C LEU A 136 8.82 -10.52 7.07
N ARG A 137 9.38 -11.28 6.12
CA ARG A 137 8.69 -12.41 5.47
C ARG A 137 8.22 -13.44 6.49
N LEU A 138 9.10 -13.88 7.40
CA LEU A 138 8.77 -14.86 8.43
C LEU A 138 7.71 -14.35 9.40
N MET A 139 7.80 -13.09 9.84
CA MET A 139 6.82 -12.52 10.75
C MET A 139 5.46 -12.29 10.09
N LEU A 140 5.43 -11.83 8.83
CA LEU A 140 4.21 -11.75 8.04
C LEU A 140 3.58 -13.13 7.90
N LYS A 141 4.37 -14.14 7.51
CA LYS A 141 3.91 -15.53 7.41
C LYS A 141 3.26 -16.01 8.71
N ASN A 142 3.98 -15.89 9.83
CA ASN A 142 3.55 -16.49 11.09
C ASN A 142 2.39 -15.74 11.75
N ARG A 143 2.45 -14.41 11.82
CA ARG A 143 1.43 -13.61 12.51
C ARG A 143 0.08 -13.57 11.80
N PHE A 144 0.09 -13.82 10.50
CA PHE A 144 -1.08 -13.73 9.65
C PHE A 144 -1.46 -15.07 9.01
N SER A 145 -0.76 -16.14 9.42
CA SER A 145 -0.92 -17.52 8.95
C SER A 145 -0.92 -17.63 7.42
N LEU A 146 -0.02 -16.89 6.75
CA LEU A 146 0.05 -16.82 5.29
C LEU A 146 0.77 -18.04 4.72
N TYR A 147 0.42 -18.43 3.49
CA TYR A 147 1.10 -19.47 2.72
C TYR A 147 1.02 -19.18 1.21
N GLY A 148 1.84 -19.82 0.38
CA GLY A 148 1.92 -19.56 -1.06
C GLY A 148 3.24 -18.88 -1.44
N SER A 149 3.21 -17.77 -2.19
CA SER A 149 4.45 -17.07 -2.59
C SER A 149 5.32 -16.65 -1.41
N ILE A 150 4.73 -16.41 -0.23
CA ILE A 150 5.45 -16.10 1.03
C ILE A 150 6.42 -17.21 1.47
N ASP A 151 6.24 -18.44 0.99
CA ASP A 151 7.12 -19.58 1.27
C ASP A 151 8.39 -19.57 0.42
N LEU A 152 8.44 -18.71 -0.61
CA LEU A 152 9.58 -18.52 -1.49
C LEU A 152 10.44 -17.34 -1.04
N LYS A 153 11.59 -17.17 -1.68
CA LYS A 153 12.38 -15.95 -1.55
C LYS A 153 11.69 -14.83 -2.34
N LEU A 154 11.42 -13.71 -1.67
CA LEU A 154 10.70 -12.57 -2.24
C LEU A 154 11.59 -11.32 -2.29
N SER A 155 11.31 -10.45 -3.25
CA SER A 155 11.88 -9.11 -3.30
C SER A 155 11.25 -8.19 -2.24
N VAL A 156 11.91 -7.06 -1.95
CA VAL A 156 11.34 -6.03 -1.06
C VAL A 156 9.99 -5.50 -1.58
N HIS A 157 9.84 -5.41 -2.90
CA HIS A 157 8.62 -4.94 -3.54
C HIS A 157 7.45 -5.89 -3.32
N GLU A 158 7.69 -7.19 -3.40
CA GLU A 158 6.67 -8.20 -3.10
C GLU A 158 6.30 -8.21 -1.62
N LEU A 159 7.27 -8.04 -0.71
CA LEU A 159 7.01 -7.98 0.73
C LEU A 159 6.19 -6.73 1.11
N ASP A 160 6.49 -5.59 0.50
CA ASP A 160 5.74 -4.35 0.70
C ASP A 160 4.33 -4.49 0.09
N ALA A 161 4.17 -5.14 -1.07
CA ALA A 161 2.86 -5.46 -1.64
C ALA A 161 2.05 -6.42 -0.74
N ILE A 162 2.67 -7.43 -0.13
CA ILE A 162 2.02 -8.30 0.86
C ILE A 162 1.57 -7.49 2.09
N THR A 163 2.42 -6.58 2.57
CA THR A 163 2.08 -5.69 3.69
C THR A 163 0.87 -4.81 3.35
N CYS A 164 0.79 -4.30 2.12
CA CYS A 164 -0.37 -3.55 1.63
C CYS A 164 -1.63 -4.43 1.64
N ALA A 165 -1.56 -5.66 1.11
CA ALA A 165 -2.69 -6.58 1.06
C ALA A 165 -3.17 -6.99 2.47
N VAL A 166 -2.24 -7.23 3.40
CA VAL A 166 -2.54 -7.49 4.81
C VAL A 166 -3.24 -6.30 5.46
N THR A 167 -2.80 -5.07 5.17
CA THR A 167 -3.45 -3.85 5.67
C THR A 167 -4.87 -3.72 5.14
N GLY A 168 -5.09 -4.01 3.85
CA GLY A 168 -6.44 -4.05 3.26
C GLY A 168 -7.33 -5.15 3.85
N ARG A 169 -6.78 -6.31 4.23
CA ARG A 169 -7.53 -7.33 4.99
C ARG A 169 -7.91 -6.84 6.38
N LEU A 170 -6.97 -6.24 7.13
CA LEU A 170 -7.24 -5.70 8.46
C LEU A 170 -8.34 -4.63 8.42
N TYR A 171 -8.40 -3.84 7.35
CA TYR A 171 -9.49 -2.92 7.11
C TYR A 171 -10.85 -3.63 7.02
N LEU A 172 -10.96 -4.67 6.19
CA LEU A 172 -12.19 -5.45 6.05
C LEU A 172 -12.61 -6.14 7.34
N GLU A 173 -11.65 -6.42 8.22
CA GLU A 173 -11.89 -6.98 9.56
C GLU A 173 -12.20 -5.92 10.63
N GLY A 174 -12.24 -4.63 10.29
CA GLY A 174 -12.46 -3.54 11.25
C GLY A 174 -11.28 -3.25 12.19
N LYS A 175 -10.09 -3.77 11.85
CA LYS A 175 -8.83 -3.66 12.62
C LYS A 175 -7.85 -2.64 12.04
N ALA A 176 -8.34 -1.71 11.22
CA ALA A 176 -7.56 -0.61 10.66
C ALA A 176 -7.98 0.75 11.25
N LEU A 177 -7.17 1.75 10.97
CA LEU A 177 -7.43 3.17 11.12
C LEU A 177 -7.50 3.80 9.73
N GLU A 178 -8.42 4.73 9.57
CA GLU A 178 -8.47 5.64 8.44
C GLU A 178 -7.92 6.98 8.93
N ILE A 179 -6.87 7.50 8.28
CA ILE A 179 -6.24 8.77 8.66
C ILE A 179 -6.32 9.76 7.49
N GLY A 180 -6.48 11.05 7.81
CA GLY A 180 -6.53 12.14 6.85
C GLY A 180 -7.94 12.73 6.64
N ASP A 181 -8.10 13.38 5.49
CA ASP A 181 -9.34 14.02 5.07
C ASP A 181 -9.94 13.22 3.91
N PRO A 182 -11.22 12.80 3.95
CA PRO A 182 -11.84 12.04 2.87
C PRO A 182 -11.77 12.74 1.50
N ARG A 183 -11.69 14.08 1.48
CA ARG A 183 -11.55 14.87 0.25
C ARG A 183 -10.15 14.78 -0.36
N GLU A 184 -9.15 14.35 0.42
CA GLU A 184 -7.77 14.09 0.01
C GLU A 184 -7.47 12.59 -0.07
N ILE A 185 -8.50 11.74 -0.05
CA ILE A 185 -8.40 10.28 0.13
C ILE A 185 -7.82 9.92 1.51
N LEU A 186 -8.48 8.97 2.18
CA LEU A 186 -7.99 8.45 3.45
C LEU A 186 -6.85 7.46 3.21
N MET A 187 -5.80 7.57 4.03
CA MET A 187 -4.79 6.53 4.11
C MET A 187 -5.21 5.50 5.16
N ILE A 188 -5.06 4.22 4.82
CA ILE A 188 -5.43 3.10 5.66
C ILE A 188 -4.17 2.49 6.27
N LEU A 189 -4.16 2.40 7.59
CA LEU A 189 -3.08 1.79 8.38
C LEU A 189 -3.65 0.78 9.38
N PRO A 190 -2.86 -0.20 9.83
CA PRO A 190 -3.26 -1.07 10.94
C PRO A 190 -3.58 -0.26 12.20
N ARG A 191 -4.53 -0.73 13.01
CA ARG A 191 -4.76 -0.16 14.34
C ARG A 191 -3.68 -0.63 15.32
N PRO A 192 -3.02 0.27 16.08
CA PRO A 192 -2.10 -0.12 17.14
C PRO A 192 -2.77 -1.10 18.12
N GLY A 193 -2.12 -2.23 18.41
CA GLY A 193 -2.66 -3.25 19.32
C GLY A 193 -3.80 -4.10 18.76
N GLY A 194 -4.21 -3.93 17.50
CA GLY A 194 -5.32 -4.66 16.87
C GLY A 194 -5.04 -6.15 16.57
N LEU A 195 -3.80 -6.60 16.76
CA LEU A 195 -3.44 -8.01 16.79
C LEU A 195 -3.41 -8.47 18.25
N ILE A 196 -4.57 -8.58 18.88
CA ILE A 196 -4.69 -9.41 20.07
C ILE A 196 -4.72 -10.84 19.54
N VAL A 197 -3.61 -11.55 19.76
CA VAL A 197 -3.46 -12.99 19.50
C VAL A 197 -4.22 -13.75 20.58
#